data_AF-A0A932LHV0-F1
#
_entry.id   AF-A0A932LHV0-F1
#
_cell.length_a   1.000
_cell.length_b   1.000
_cell.length_c   1.000
_cell.angle_alpha   90.00
_cell.angle_beta   90.00
_cell.angle_gamma   90.00
#
_symmetry.space_group_name_H-M   'P 1'
#
loop_
_entity.id
_entity.type
_entity.pdbx_description
1 polymer ?
#
loop_
_entity_poly.entity_id
_entity_poly.type
_entity_poly.pdbx_seq_one_letter_code
_entity_poly.pdbx_strand_id
1 'polypeptide(L)'
;MITRPVCRGYRGEEISRRSFISSSVIAGVGGLTLPQVLRQRAEAATAGRAVKDTAVIQIWLGGGPSHFETYDPKPDAPAEYRGPFGVIPTKLPGV
;
A
#
# COMPACT_ATOMS: atom_id res chain seq x y z
N MET A 1 -17.45 -8.43 -60.27
CA MET A 1 -17.30 -9.07 -58.94
C MET A 1 -16.28 -8.24 -58.16
N ILE A 2 -16.77 -7.41 -57.25
CA ILE A 2 -16.08 -6.25 -56.64
C ILE A 2 -15.43 -6.71 -55.33
N THR A 3 -14.09 -6.73 -55.23
CA THR A 3 -13.39 -6.81 -53.95
C THR A 3 -13.06 -5.37 -53.51
N ARG A 4 -13.77 -4.90 -52.49
CA ARG A 4 -13.63 -3.54 -51.94
C ARG A 4 -12.23 -3.35 -51.33
N PRO A 5 -11.64 -2.14 -51.43
CA PRO A 5 -10.37 -1.83 -50.78
C PRO A 5 -10.57 -1.87 -49.26
N VAL A 6 -9.61 -2.47 -48.56
CA VAL A 6 -9.50 -2.35 -47.10
C VAL A 6 -9.22 -0.88 -46.79
N CYS A 7 -10.25 -0.15 -46.38
CA CYS A 7 -10.08 1.16 -45.78
C CYS A 7 -9.23 1.00 -44.52
N ARG A 8 -7.94 1.32 -44.63
CA ARG A 8 -7.03 1.47 -43.49
C ARG A 8 -7.47 2.71 -42.71
N GLY A 9 -8.48 2.53 -41.87
CA GLY A 9 -9.01 3.57 -41.01
C GLY A 9 -8.01 3.89 -39.91
N TYR A 10 -7.45 5.09 -39.97
CA TYR A 10 -7.04 5.86 -38.81
C TYR A 10 -8.27 6.04 -37.90
N ARG A 11 -8.53 5.05 -37.05
CA ARG A 11 -9.55 5.13 -36.00
C ARG A 11 -8.80 5.56 -34.75
N GLY A 12 -9.12 6.75 -34.22
CA GLY A 12 -8.54 7.28 -33.00
C GLY A 12 -8.48 6.22 -31.92
N GLU A 13 -7.32 6.10 -31.27
CA GLU A 13 -7.05 5.08 -30.25
C GLU A 13 -8.17 5.05 -29.22
N GLU A 14 -8.99 3.99 -29.25
CA GLU A 14 -9.75 3.61 -28.07
C GLU A 14 -8.72 3.28 -27.00
N ILE A 15 -8.64 4.13 -25.98
CA ILE A 15 -7.74 3.93 -24.84
C ILE A 15 -8.15 2.63 -24.15
N SER A 16 -7.49 1.52 -24.49
CA SER A 16 -7.65 0.26 -23.80
C SER A 16 -7.18 0.42 -22.35
N ARG A 17 -7.89 -0.20 -21.38
CA ARG A 17 -7.50 -0.19 -19.95
C ARG A 17 -6.04 -0.57 -19.75
N ARG A 18 -5.54 -1.53 -20.54
CA ARG A 18 -4.13 -1.93 -20.51
C ARG A 18 -3.20 -0.84 -21.04
N SER A 19 -3.55 -0.19 -22.15
CA SER A 19 -2.77 0.92 -22.70
C SER A 19 -2.69 2.08 -21.71
N PHE A 20 -3.80 2.40 -21.05
CA PHE A 20 -3.86 3.42 -19.99
C PHE A 20 -2.99 3.08 -18.77
N ILE A 21 -3.05 1.85 -18.28
CA ILE A 21 -2.20 1.43 -17.14
C ILE A 21 -0.74 1.42 -17.55
N SER A 22 -0.40 0.90 -18.74
CA SER A 22 0.99 0.90 -19.21
C SER A 22 1.55 2.31 -19.40
N SER A 23 0.80 3.23 -20.01
CA SER A 23 1.23 4.61 -20.21
C SER A 23 1.31 5.39 -18.89
N SER A 24 0.38 5.17 -17.96
CA SER A 24 0.40 5.79 -16.63
C SER A 24 1.51 5.25 -15.72
N VAL A 25 1.87 3.97 -15.81
CA VAL A 25 3.03 3.43 -15.09
C VAL A 25 4.32 4.03 -15.63
N ILE A 26 4.49 4.13 -16.95
CA ILE A 26 5.68 4.74 -17.55
C ILE A 26 5.77 6.23 -17.19
N ALA A 27 4.66 6.97 -17.29
CA ALA A 27 4.63 8.40 -16.97
C ALA A 27 4.73 8.70 -15.46
N GLY A 28 4.11 7.87 -14.62
CA GLY A 28 3.97 8.11 -13.18
C GLY A 28 5.07 7.47 -12.34
N VAL A 29 5.46 6.22 -12.62
CA VAL A 29 6.51 5.50 -11.87
C VAL A 29 7.89 5.82 -12.47
N GLY A 30 8.00 5.98 -13.78
CA GLY A 30 9.25 6.43 -14.43
C GLY A 30 9.59 7.91 -14.17
N GLY A 31 8.58 8.72 -13.86
CA GLY A 31 8.71 10.16 -13.62
C GLY A 31 8.82 10.58 -12.15
N LEU A 32 8.71 9.65 -11.19
CA LEU A 32 8.83 9.93 -9.76
C LEU A 32 10.18 9.43 -9.22
N THR A 33 11.24 10.14 -9.57
CA THR A 33 12.59 9.83 -9.07
C THR A 33 12.76 10.29 -7.62
N LEU A 34 13.67 9.65 -6.87
CA LEU A 34 13.98 10.06 -5.49
C LEU A 34 14.31 11.56 -5.35
N PRO A 35 15.12 12.19 -6.23
CA PRO A 35 15.35 13.63 -6.19
C PRO A 35 14.07 14.47 -6.34
N GLN A 36 13.13 14.07 -7.19
CA GLN A 36 11.86 14.77 -7.36
C GLN A 36 10.98 14.66 -6.10
N VAL A 37 10.97 13.49 -5.46
CA VAL A 37 10.27 13.30 -4.17
C VAL A 37 10.87 14.20 -3.09
N LEU A 38 12.20 14.27 -2.99
CA LEU A 38 12.87 15.13 -2.00
C LEU A 38 12.61 16.61 -2.27
N ARG A 39 12.61 17.04 -3.54
CA ARG A 39 12.27 18.41 -3.93
C ARG A 39 10.83 18.76 -3.56
N GLN A 40 9.87 17.89 -3.88
CA GLN A 40 8.46 18.09 -3.52
C GLN A 40 8.26 18.16 -1.99
N ARG A 41 8.99 17.36 -1.22
CA ARG A 41 8.99 17.44 0.25
C ARG A 41 9.51 18.78 0.77
N ALA A 42 10.57 19.31 0.17
CA ALA A 42 11.11 20.63 0.52
C ALA A 42 10.12 21.76 0.19
N GLU A 43 9.52 21.73 -1.00
CA GLU A 43 8.48 22.70 -1.40
C GLU A 43 7.26 22.62 -0.46
N ALA A 44 6.81 21.42 -0.10
CA ALA A 44 5.71 21.23 0.86
C ALA A 44 6.04 21.78 2.25
N ALA A 45 7.28 21.63 2.73
CA ALA A 45 7.74 22.20 3.99
C ALA A 45 7.68 23.74 3.96
N THR A 46 8.12 24.37 2.87
CA THR A 46 8.02 25.85 2.71
C THR A 46 6.57 26.35 2.64
N ALA A 47 5.66 25.56 2.11
CA ALA A 47 4.23 25.88 2.02
C ALA A 47 3.46 25.64 3.34
N GLY A 48 4.15 25.32 4.45
CA GLY A 48 3.53 24.99 5.73
C GLY A 48 2.76 23.66 5.73
N ARG A 49 2.88 22.85 4.67
CA ARG A 49 2.28 21.51 4.54
C ARG A 49 3.28 20.45 4.96
N ALA A 50 3.87 20.61 6.14
CA ALA A 50 4.88 19.68 6.65
C ALA A 50 4.32 18.25 6.67
N VAL A 51 5.01 17.34 5.99
CA VAL A 51 4.70 15.91 6.05
C VAL A 51 4.99 15.44 7.48
N LYS A 52 4.03 14.76 8.12
CA LYS A 52 4.24 14.19 9.45
C LYS A 52 5.44 13.24 9.42
N ASP A 53 6.41 13.48 10.30
CA ASP A 53 7.53 12.58 10.50
C ASP A 53 7.02 11.30 11.19
N THR A 54 6.70 10.31 10.38
CA THR A 54 6.06 9.07 10.82
C THR A 54 7.12 7.98 10.90
N ALA A 55 7.54 7.65 12.12
CA ALA A 55 8.41 6.50 12.35
C ALA A 55 7.60 5.20 12.33
N VAL A 56 8.08 4.20 11.59
CA VAL A 56 7.45 2.88 11.49
C VAL A 56 8.45 1.83 11.97
N ILE A 57 8.05 1.00 12.93
CA ILE A 57 8.81 -0.17 13.36
C ILE A 57 8.31 -1.36 12.56
N GLN A 58 9.16 -1.89 11.67
CA GLN A 58 8.86 -3.11 10.93
C GLN A 58 9.39 -4.31 11.71
N ILE A 59 8.48 -5.21 12.10
CA ILE A 59 8.82 -6.48 12.75
C ILE A 59 8.58 -7.59 11.73
N TRP A 60 9.64 -8.33 11.38
CA TRP A 60 9.52 -9.50 10.50
C TRP A 60 9.23 -10.75 11.32
N LEU A 61 8.01 -11.25 11.23
CA LEU A 61 7.58 -12.49 11.88
C LEU A 61 7.52 -13.59 10.82
N GLY A 62 8.55 -14.43 10.73
CA GLY A 62 8.57 -15.58 9.84
C GLY A 62 7.51 -16.60 10.26
N GLY A 63 6.37 -16.60 9.57
CA GLY A 63 5.19 -17.42 9.91
C GLY A 63 4.04 -16.67 10.59
N GLY A 64 4.18 -15.36 10.79
CA GLY A 64 3.17 -14.53 11.45
C GLY A 64 3.20 -14.62 12.98
N PRO A 65 2.43 -13.76 13.67
CA PRO A 65 2.27 -13.85 15.12
C PRO A 65 1.39 -15.06 15.47
N SER A 66 1.60 -15.67 16.65
CA SER A 66 0.69 -16.72 17.09
C SER A 66 -0.68 -16.15 17.48
N HIS A 67 -1.68 -17.03 17.49
CA HIS A 67 -3.06 -16.68 17.87
C HIS A 67 -3.09 -16.06 19.28
N PHE A 68 -2.33 -16.63 20.22
CA PHE A 68 -2.31 -16.19 21.60
C PHE A 68 -1.74 -14.76 21.78
N GLU A 69 -0.92 -14.26 20.87
CA GLU A 69 -0.38 -12.90 20.97
C GLU A 69 -1.27 -11.85 20.27
N THR A 70 -2.15 -12.28 19.35
CA THR A 70 -2.89 -11.35 18.48
C THR A 70 -4.38 -11.34 18.74
N TYR A 71 -5.01 -12.51 18.80
CA TYR A 71 -6.47 -12.65 18.70
C TYR A 71 -7.12 -13.06 20.02
N ASP A 72 -6.50 -13.95 20.78
CA ASP A 72 -7.04 -14.42 22.07
C ASP A 72 -5.91 -14.75 23.04
N PRO A 73 -5.43 -13.77 23.81
CA PRO A 73 -4.35 -13.98 24.76
C PRO A 73 -4.77 -14.71 26.03
N LYS A 74 -6.06 -15.07 26.16
CA LYS A 74 -6.64 -15.89 27.21
C LYS A 74 -6.09 -15.52 28.61
N PRO A 75 -6.43 -14.33 29.13
CA PRO A 75 -5.85 -13.80 30.37
C PRO A 75 -6.04 -14.72 31.57
N ASP A 76 -7.14 -15.48 31.60
CA ASP A 76 -7.51 -16.35 32.71
C ASP A 76 -6.96 -17.79 32.57
N ALA A 77 -6.20 -18.10 31.50
CA ALA A 77 -5.58 -19.41 31.36
C ALA A 77 -4.39 -19.60 32.31
N PRO A 78 -4.12 -20.86 32.73
CA PRO A 78 -2.88 -21.21 33.39
C PRO A 78 -1.63 -20.79 32.59
N ALA A 79 -0.55 -20.50 33.32
CA ALA A 79 0.71 -20.04 32.75
C ALA A 79 1.32 -21.04 31.75
N GLU A 80 1.02 -22.33 31.87
CA GLU A 80 1.52 -23.36 30.95
C GLU A 80 0.86 -23.28 29.56
N TYR A 81 -0.31 -22.65 29.44
CA TYR A 81 -1.11 -22.60 28.21
C TYR A 81 -1.17 -21.20 27.59
N ARG A 82 -1.07 -20.14 28.41
CA ARG A 82 -1.07 -18.76 27.92
C ARG A 82 0.30 -18.38 27.36
N GLY A 83 0.34 -17.45 26.41
CA GLY A 83 1.58 -16.89 25.88
C GLY A 83 2.42 -16.24 27.00
N PRO A 84 3.75 -16.13 26.83
CA PRO A 84 4.65 -15.60 27.87
C PRO A 84 4.40 -14.12 28.19
N PHE A 85 3.72 -13.40 27.30
CA PHE A 85 3.39 -12.00 27.45
C PHE A 85 2.03 -11.81 28.16
N GLY A 86 1.88 -10.68 28.84
CA GLY A 86 0.60 -10.29 29.47
C GLY A 86 -0.42 -9.78 28.45
N VAL A 87 -1.64 -9.51 28.91
CA VAL A 87 -2.72 -8.94 28.09
C VAL A 87 -2.79 -7.43 28.32
N ILE A 88 -2.94 -6.67 27.24
CA ILE A 88 -3.28 -5.24 27.32
C ILE A 88 -4.79 -5.11 27.10
N PRO A 89 -5.54 -4.49 28.03
CA PRO A 89 -6.97 -4.33 27.87
C PRO A 89 -7.27 -3.45 26.66
N THR A 90 -8.25 -3.88 25.85
CA THR A 90 -8.71 -3.07 24.72
C THR A 90 -9.52 -1.88 25.23
N LYS A 91 -9.71 -0.87 24.37
CA LYS A 91 -10.48 0.33 24.71
C LYS A 91 -11.95 0.01 25.06
N LEU A 92 -12.48 -1.10 24.52
CA LEU A 92 -13.85 -1.53 24.74
C LEU A 92 -13.85 -2.71 25.72
N PRO A 93 -14.52 -2.59 26.88
CA PRO A 93 -14.56 -3.71 27.81
C PRO A 93 -15.28 -4.91 27.18
N GLY A 94 -14.66 -6.10 27.26
CA GLY A 94 -15.23 -7.36 26.77
C GLY A 94 -14.78 -7.81 25.39
N VAL A 95 -13.83 -7.11 24.76
CA VAL A 95 -13.09 -7.52 23.55
C VAL A 95 -11.60 -7.55 23.78
#